data_AF-A0A2E9QZI0-F1
#
_entry.id   AF-A0A2E9QZI0-F1
#
_cell.length_a   1.000
_cell.length_b   1.000
_cell.length_c   1.000
_cell.angle_alpha   90.00
_cell.angle_beta   90.00
_cell.angle_gamma   90.00
#
_symmetry.space_group_name_H-M   'P 1'
#
loop_
_entity.id
_entity.type
_entity.pdbx_description
1 polymer ?
#
loop_
_entity_poly.entity_id
_entity_poly.type
_entity_poly.pdbx_seq_one_letter_code
_entity_poly.pdbx_strand_id
1 'polypeptide(L)'
;MYHCHMGYIMTTYGHPQSHSLRKPTVEHMQHSSGHVSLFILLFLLAGFLCISTSCGIDEWDGPTLTQPRAQLTAEQLQKDSHLDLLDMSFFARPGWATEATHRFSGSLTFEETSLLFPKQRESYEGEDIFPHFTVDFVVANGVLIPLQKGLIETRHQSKSLWDVIVGAGKVWQEEDDGGWSRASFPISLTDRYIGQVRNCVATFVYTQTQVSRVYIQCSQETADIDDGQVGNIRANVKATYTAKTYPNKEQIVATYQTTLANRLPVRPLHDMDKKGEVAEHFEKTIRTNAPTSLGALLIDGVIYLHPPKTRHGHYPYPAEMRHGLYSVTKSMVGSLALLYFAQRYGEQIFDALITDYVPTLAKHPGWQGVTFSHALNMVTGTEGSERSEHLYKLLILAQTAEEGIKNIATLGNTPSSPGEQFNYASTNSFVLSYALQRYVQKKEGEAVHYWDLLHKHVLVPIGAEHFDVLRTQEAQGQKGLPMFAYGARPTIDEAAKIAQLFIREGAHNDRQLLHKEKTREALGRGEWKGHSTQNDFRGTMYHHAFWSKTLSTESCDIHVSYMLGHGSNYTLFLPGNTVIFRFLDEHDLDFTALVRSVMKLRPACS
;
A
#
# COMPACT_ATOMS: atom_id res chain seq x y z
N MET A 1 22.18 -6.32 -24.95
CA MET A 1 21.14 -7.25 -25.47
C MET A 1 20.51 -7.94 -24.28
N TYR A 2 19.17 -8.04 -24.25
CA TYR A 2 18.28 -8.30 -23.10
C TYR A 2 17.88 -7.06 -22.27
N HIS A 3 17.34 -6.07 -22.98
CA HIS A 3 16.09 -5.43 -22.56
C HIS A 3 14.95 -6.22 -23.21
N CYS A 4 14.06 -6.85 -22.44
CA CYS A 4 12.66 -7.08 -22.85
C CYS A 4 11.82 -7.73 -21.75
N HIS A 5 10.57 -7.26 -21.67
CA HIS A 5 9.39 -7.86 -21.02
C HIS A 5 9.27 -7.80 -19.49
N MET A 6 9.04 -6.59 -18.96
CA MET A 6 8.22 -6.42 -17.75
C MET A 6 7.63 -5.01 -17.63
N GLY A 7 6.98 -4.52 -18.68
CA GLY A 7 6.38 -3.19 -18.75
C GLY A 7 5.09 -3.18 -19.57
N TYR A 8 4.16 -4.07 -19.24
CA TYR A 8 2.84 -4.14 -19.87
C TYR A 8 1.80 -4.59 -18.84
N ILE A 9 1.50 -3.72 -17.87
CA ILE A 9 0.24 -3.83 -17.11
C ILE A 9 -0.67 -2.62 -17.39
N MET A 10 -0.14 -1.47 -17.86
CA MET A 10 -0.97 -0.28 -18.16
C MET A 10 -0.64 0.47 -19.47
N THR A 11 0.29 0.02 -20.32
CA THR A 11 0.69 0.81 -21.51
C THR A 11 -0.18 0.65 -22.76
N THR A 12 -1.31 -0.05 -22.70
CA THR A 12 -2.24 -0.16 -23.86
C THR A 12 -3.71 -0.04 -23.44
N TYR A 13 -4.17 1.18 -23.21
CA TYR A 13 -5.59 1.50 -23.14
C TYR A 13 -6.13 1.74 -24.55
N GLY A 14 -6.78 0.71 -25.11
CA GLY A 14 -7.57 0.82 -26.35
C GLY A 14 -9.05 0.75 -26.01
N HIS A 15 -9.81 1.80 -26.36
CA HIS A 15 -11.27 1.82 -26.27
C HIS A 15 -11.94 0.68 -27.07
N PRO A 16 -13.09 0.15 -26.63
CA PRO A 16 -13.93 -0.70 -27.46
C PRO A 16 -14.67 0.17 -28.49
N GLN A 17 -14.19 0.21 -29.73
CA GLN A 17 -15.00 0.73 -30.83
C GLN A 17 -16.01 -0.32 -31.30
N SER A 18 -17.25 0.15 -31.45
CA SER A 18 -18.42 -0.51 -31.99
C SER A 18 -18.15 -1.33 -33.26
N HIS A 19 -18.68 -2.55 -33.29
CA HIS A 19 -18.73 -3.42 -34.46
C HIS A 19 -19.42 -2.75 -35.65
N SER A 20 -18.71 -2.65 -36.77
CA SER A 20 -19.29 -2.56 -38.12
C SER A 20 -18.42 -3.37 -39.07
N LEU A 21 -19.09 -4.24 -39.82
CA LEU A 21 -18.55 -5.27 -40.71
C LEU A 21 -17.76 -4.70 -41.89
N ARG A 22 -16.58 -5.28 -42.20
CA ARG A 22 -16.15 -5.74 -43.54
C ARG A 22 -14.75 -6.39 -43.48
N LYS A 23 -14.62 -7.56 -44.10
CA LYS A 23 -13.39 -8.27 -44.52
C LYS A 23 -13.29 -8.20 -46.07
N PRO A 24 -12.24 -8.71 -46.75
CA PRO A 24 -10.78 -8.61 -46.52
C PRO A 24 -9.99 -8.44 -47.85
N THR A 25 -8.65 -8.27 -47.79
CA THR A 25 -7.65 -8.74 -48.79
C THR A 25 -6.25 -8.53 -48.15
N VAL A 26 -5.44 -9.55 -47.82
CA VAL A 26 -4.63 -10.49 -48.64
C VAL A 26 -3.47 -9.78 -49.36
N GLU A 27 -2.23 -9.88 -48.85
CA GLU A 27 -1.08 -10.54 -49.52
C GLU A 27 0.28 -10.44 -48.79
N HIS A 28 1.00 -11.57 -48.84
CA HIS A 28 2.44 -11.89 -48.80
C HIS A 28 3.43 -11.09 -47.90
N MET A 29 4.13 -11.69 -46.92
CA MET A 29 5.08 -12.84 -46.93
C MET A 29 6.39 -12.52 -47.65
N GLN A 30 7.52 -12.37 -46.93
CA GLN A 30 8.71 -13.26 -47.02
C GLN A 30 10.01 -12.69 -46.40
N HIS A 31 10.67 -13.59 -45.65
CA HIS A 31 12.12 -13.84 -45.42
C HIS A 31 13.03 -12.71 -44.89
N SER A 32 13.77 -12.83 -43.77
CA SER A 32 14.56 -13.90 -43.11
C SER A 32 15.88 -14.29 -43.79
N SER A 33 17.01 -13.90 -43.20
CA SER A 33 18.31 -14.61 -43.08
C SER A 33 19.28 -13.64 -42.35
N GLY A 34 19.91 -13.96 -41.21
CA GLY A 34 21.00 -14.93 -41.00
C GLY A 34 22.33 -14.30 -41.48
N HIS A 35 23.48 -14.23 -40.80
CA HIS A 35 24.04 -14.93 -39.63
C HIS A 35 25.45 -14.33 -39.32
N VAL A 36 25.94 -14.44 -38.06
CA VAL A 36 27.35 -14.74 -37.63
C VAL A 36 28.43 -13.62 -37.76
N SER A 37 28.90 -13.02 -36.64
CA SER A 37 30.20 -13.22 -35.91
C SER A 37 31.48 -13.13 -36.79
N LEU A 38 32.59 -12.44 -36.47
CA LEU A 38 33.40 -12.43 -35.24
C LEU A 38 34.66 -11.51 -35.43
N PHE A 39 35.17 -10.93 -34.33
CA PHE A 39 36.58 -10.62 -33.99
C PHE A 39 37.36 -9.28 -34.31
N ILE A 40 37.85 -8.71 -33.18
CA ILE A 40 39.18 -8.09 -32.88
C ILE A 40 39.43 -6.59 -33.15
N LEU A 41 39.33 -5.82 -32.06
CA LEU A 41 40.31 -4.92 -31.41
C LEU A 41 41.16 -3.96 -32.26
N LEU A 42 40.97 -2.64 -32.09
CA LEU A 42 42.09 -1.69 -32.03
C LEU A 42 41.73 -0.43 -31.22
N PHE A 43 42.58 -0.12 -30.25
CA PHE A 43 42.56 1.05 -29.36
C PHE A 43 42.70 2.36 -30.15
N LEU A 44 41.95 3.39 -29.78
CA LEU A 44 42.40 4.79 -29.85
C LEU A 44 41.68 5.63 -28.79
N LEU A 45 42.49 6.36 -28.02
CA LEU A 45 42.12 7.30 -26.97
C LEU A 45 41.14 8.38 -27.49
N ALA A 46 40.03 8.55 -26.79
CA ALA A 46 39.42 9.86 -26.61
C ALA A 46 39.00 9.96 -25.14
N GLY A 47 39.79 10.72 -24.37
CA GLY A 47 39.46 11.07 -23.01
C GLY A 47 38.21 11.94 -23.00
N PHE A 48 37.08 11.34 -22.65
CA PHE A 48 35.98 12.06 -22.04
C PHE A 48 36.11 11.87 -20.53
N LEU A 49 36.41 12.96 -19.84
CA LEU A 49 36.06 13.12 -18.43
C LEU A 49 34.56 12.80 -18.31
N CYS A 50 34.24 11.58 -17.89
CA CYS A 50 32.98 11.33 -17.21
C CYS A 50 33.15 11.99 -15.85
N ILE A 51 32.81 13.28 -15.75
CA ILE A 51 32.39 13.84 -14.49
C ILE A 51 31.11 13.06 -14.16
N SER A 52 31.26 12.01 -13.37
CA SER A 52 30.16 11.39 -12.66
C SER A 52 29.66 12.43 -11.66
N THR A 53 28.85 13.36 -12.12
CA THR A 53 27.92 14.04 -11.24
C THR A 53 26.99 12.94 -10.74
N SER A 54 27.18 12.50 -9.51
CA SER A 54 26.07 11.93 -8.77
C SER A 54 24.98 13.00 -8.83
N CYS A 55 23.94 12.81 -9.63
CA CYS A 55 22.70 13.52 -9.40
C CYS A 55 22.27 13.07 -8.01
N GLY A 56 22.57 13.88 -7.00
CA GLY A 56 21.89 13.79 -5.72
C GLY A 56 20.41 13.97 -5.97
N ILE A 57 19.60 13.52 -5.01
CA ILE A 57 18.23 13.99 -4.90
C ILE A 57 18.34 15.53 -4.84
N ASP A 58 17.73 16.25 -5.78
CA ASP A 58 17.51 17.67 -5.56
C ASP A 58 16.54 17.75 -4.38
N GLU A 59 17.08 17.99 -3.19
CA GLU A 59 16.26 18.43 -2.06
C GLU A 59 15.45 19.62 -2.55
N TRP A 60 14.17 19.68 -2.18
CA TRP A 60 13.30 20.79 -2.55
C TRP A 60 14.03 22.12 -2.32
N ASP A 61 14.26 22.85 -3.40
CA ASP A 61 15.04 24.09 -3.43
C ASP A 61 14.15 25.34 -3.41
N GLY A 62 12.83 25.13 -3.41
CA GLY A 62 11.86 26.20 -3.34
C GLY A 62 11.68 26.77 -1.93
N PRO A 63 10.87 27.84 -1.79
CA PRO A 63 10.63 28.48 -0.51
C PRO A 63 10.06 27.51 0.52
N THR A 64 10.52 27.63 1.76
CA THR A 64 9.96 26.96 2.94
C THR A 64 9.12 27.94 3.75
N LEU A 65 8.35 27.43 4.73
CA LEU A 65 7.49 28.27 5.55
C LEU A 65 8.28 29.32 6.33
N THR A 66 7.89 30.59 6.16
CA THR A 66 8.47 31.77 6.85
C THR A 66 7.51 32.34 7.90
N GLN A 67 8.04 33.20 8.77
CA GLN A 67 7.25 34.08 9.66
C GLN A 67 7.52 35.55 9.26
N PRO A 68 6.53 36.32 8.78
CA PRO A 68 5.14 35.94 8.52
C PRO A 68 5.02 34.91 7.39
N ARG A 69 3.89 34.19 7.35
CA ARG A 69 3.61 33.16 6.33
C ARG A 69 3.49 33.80 4.95
N ALA A 70 4.35 33.38 4.01
CA ALA A 70 4.37 33.94 2.65
C ALA A 70 3.40 33.27 1.66
N GLN A 71 2.99 32.02 1.90
CA GLN A 71 2.11 31.23 1.01
C GLN A 71 1.06 30.46 1.81
N LEU A 72 -0.06 30.12 1.17
CA LEU A 72 -1.29 29.64 1.81
C LEU A 72 -1.80 30.60 2.90
N THR A 73 -1.68 31.91 2.66
CA THR A 73 -2.22 32.92 3.58
C THR A 73 -3.75 32.80 3.69
N ALA A 74 -4.35 33.32 4.77
CA ALA A 74 -5.80 33.33 4.93
C ALA A 74 -6.51 33.99 3.72
N GLU A 75 -5.91 35.02 3.11
CA GLU A 75 -6.43 35.67 1.91
C GLU A 75 -6.37 34.75 0.68
N GLN A 76 -5.24 34.06 0.46
CA GLN A 76 -5.09 33.14 -0.67
C GLN A 76 -6.08 31.97 -0.57
N LEU A 77 -6.32 31.43 0.63
CA LEU A 77 -7.25 30.33 0.86
C LEU A 77 -8.73 30.70 0.63
N GLN A 78 -9.06 31.99 0.60
CA GLN A 78 -10.41 32.45 0.26
C GLN A 78 -10.63 32.62 -1.26
N LYS A 79 -9.55 32.62 -2.05
CA LYS A 79 -9.63 32.80 -3.51
C LYS A 79 -9.76 31.45 -4.22
N ASP A 80 -10.50 31.45 -5.32
CA ASP A 80 -10.55 30.32 -6.26
C ASP A 80 -9.36 30.39 -7.23
N SER A 81 -8.17 30.11 -6.69
CA SER A 81 -6.92 30.13 -7.45
C SER A 81 -6.04 28.94 -7.08
N HIS A 82 -5.29 28.44 -8.05
CA HIS A 82 -4.27 27.44 -7.79
C HIS A 82 -2.94 28.12 -7.47
N LEU A 83 -2.19 27.54 -6.54
CA LEU A 83 -0.81 27.93 -6.25
C LEU A 83 0.14 26.93 -6.91
N ASP A 84 1.39 27.31 -7.08
CA ASP A 84 2.45 26.37 -7.43
C ASP A 84 2.61 25.30 -6.35
N LEU A 85 3.40 24.26 -6.64
CA LEU A 85 3.76 23.27 -5.63
C LEU A 85 4.57 23.98 -4.54
N LEU A 86 4.23 23.70 -3.28
CA LEU A 86 4.81 24.34 -2.11
C LEU A 86 5.55 23.33 -1.25
N ASP A 87 6.54 23.78 -0.49
CA ASP A 87 7.11 22.95 0.56
C ASP A 87 6.03 22.49 1.55
N MET A 88 6.11 21.24 1.97
CA MET A 88 5.15 20.61 2.86
C MET A 88 5.14 21.26 4.26
N SER A 89 6.18 22.04 4.63
CA SER A 89 6.18 22.87 5.84
C SER A 89 5.04 23.90 5.85
N PHE A 90 4.57 24.40 4.70
CA PHE A 90 3.41 25.30 4.64
C PHE A 90 2.12 24.62 5.12
N PHE A 91 2.06 23.29 5.10
CA PHE A 91 0.92 22.52 5.58
C PHE A 91 1.07 22.06 7.04
N ALA A 92 2.22 22.31 7.68
CA ALA A 92 2.46 21.97 9.07
C ALA A 92 2.05 23.11 10.02
N ARG A 93 1.76 22.77 11.29
CA ARG A 93 1.66 23.78 12.36
C ARG A 93 3.06 24.32 12.66
N PRO A 94 3.32 25.63 12.48
CA PRO A 94 4.63 26.20 12.76
C PRO A 94 4.91 26.35 14.26
N GLY A 95 6.19 26.51 14.61
CA GLY A 95 6.64 26.67 16.00
C GLY A 95 6.15 27.96 16.68
N TRP A 96 5.86 29.02 15.92
CA TRP A 96 5.33 30.30 16.43
C TRP A 96 3.81 30.32 16.59
N ALA A 97 3.09 29.30 16.11
CA ALA A 97 1.63 29.29 16.16
C ALA A 97 1.11 29.16 17.59
N THR A 98 0.11 29.98 17.92
CA THR A 98 -0.62 29.87 19.19
C THR A 98 -1.77 28.87 19.09
N GLU A 99 -2.47 28.65 20.20
CA GLU A 99 -3.69 27.84 20.20
C GLU A 99 -4.77 28.45 19.29
N ALA A 100 -5.59 27.60 18.67
CA ALA A 100 -6.72 28.05 17.87
C ALA A 100 -7.70 28.85 18.74
N THR A 101 -8.13 30.01 18.25
CA THR A 101 -9.07 30.89 18.94
C THR A 101 -10.53 30.49 18.73
N HIS A 102 -10.81 29.77 17.62
CA HIS A 102 -12.13 29.26 17.28
C HIS A 102 -12.27 27.78 17.61
N ARG A 103 -13.47 27.38 18.05
CA ARG A 103 -13.81 25.96 18.20
C ARG A 103 -14.17 25.37 16.84
N PHE A 104 -13.66 24.17 16.55
CA PHE A 104 -14.07 23.38 15.40
C PHE A 104 -14.68 22.05 15.86
N SER A 105 -15.94 21.82 15.50
CA SER A 105 -16.67 20.58 15.75
C SER A 105 -17.85 20.56 14.79
N GLY A 106 -17.83 19.63 13.83
CA GLY A 106 -18.85 19.60 12.78
C GLY A 106 -18.46 18.80 11.56
N SER A 107 -19.32 18.88 10.55
CA SER A 107 -19.11 18.27 9.24
C SER A 107 -18.43 19.24 8.31
N LEU A 108 -17.42 18.76 7.58
CA LEU A 108 -16.81 19.43 6.45
C LEU A 108 -17.16 18.64 5.18
N THR A 109 -17.91 19.27 4.28
CA THR A 109 -18.35 18.68 3.01
C THR A 109 -17.55 19.30 1.87
N PHE A 110 -16.91 18.45 1.07
CA PHE A 110 -16.06 18.81 -0.06
C PHE A 110 -16.86 18.70 -1.36
N GLU A 111 -16.82 19.70 -2.22
CA GLU A 111 -17.40 19.62 -3.57
C GLU A 111 -16.48 18.87 -4.54
N GLU A 112 -17.03 18.27 -5.59
CA GLU A 112 -16.19 17.75 -6.68
C GLU A 112 -15.40 18.91 -7.32
N THR A 113 -14.12 18.69 -7.62
CA THR A 113 -13.26 19.72 -8.22
C THR A 113 -12.20 19.06 -9.08
N SER A 114 -11.78 19.70 -10.17
CA SER A 114 -10.70 19.17 -11.00
C SER A 114 -9.37 19.14 -10.25
N LEU A 115 -8.64 18.03 -10.40
CA LEU A 115 -7.28 17.86 -9.92
C LEU A 115 -6.29 18.44 -10.92
N LEU A 116 -5.28 19.16 -10.41
CA LEU A 116 -4.10 19.54 -11.17
C LEU A 116 -2.97 18.57 -10.86
N PHE A 117 -2.52 17.82 -11.86
CA PHE A 117 -1.43 16.86 -11.73
C PHE A 117 -0.69 16.71 -13.06
N PRO A 118 0.57 16.24 -13.06
CA PRO A 118 1.29 15.96 -14.30
C PRO A 118 0.53 14.94 -15.15
N LYS A 119 0.17 15.33 -16.38
CA LYS A 119 -0.48 14.44 -17.35
C LYS A 119 0.57 13.98 -18.37
N GLN A 120 1.05 12.75 -18.21
CA GLN A 120 1.96 12.11 -19.17
C GLN A 120 1.25 11.05 -20.04
N ARG A 121 -0.01 10.73 -19.71
CA ARG A 121 -0.92 9.86 -20.46
C ARG A 121 -2.35 10.38 -20.41
N GLU A 122 -3.23 9.77 -21.20
CA GLU A 122 -4.68 9.96 -21.05
C GLU A 122 -5.13 9.51 -19.65
N SER A 123 -6.04 10.28 -19.06
CA SER A 123 -6.56 10.00 -17.72
C SER A 123 -7.56 8.85 -17.71
N TYR A 124 -7.56 8.05 -16.65
CA TYR A 124 -8.67 7.13 -16.39
C TYR A 124 -9.95 7.92 -16.10
N GLU A 125 -11.10 7.29 -16.35
CA GLU A 125 -12.38 7.89 -16.02
C GLU A 125 -12.42 8.29 -14.53
N GLY A 126 -12.68 9.56 -14.28
CA GLY A 126 -12.77 10.12 -12.92
C GLY A 126 -11.43 10.39 -12.22
N GLU A 127 -10.29 10.07 -12.84
CA GLU A 127 -8.96 10.25 -12.25
C GLU A 127 -8.61 11.72 -12.01
N ASP A 128 -9.10 12.61 -12.86
CA ASP A 128 -8.85 14.05 -12.79
C ASP A 128 -9.87 14.80 -11.92
N ILE A 129 -10.67 14.08 -11.13
CA ILE A 129 -11.73 14.63 -10.28
C ILE A 129 -11.39 14.34 -8.82
N PHE A 130 -11.26 15.37 -7.99
CA PHE A 130 -11.28 15.24 -6.55
C PHE A 130 -12.70 14.88 -6.10
N PRO A 131 -12.87 13.88 -5.21
CA PRO A 131 -14.20 13.36 -4.90
C PRO A 131 -15.04 14.33 -4.06
N HIS A 132 -16.35 14.29 -4.27
CA HIS A 132 -17.32 14.79 -3.30
C HIS A 132 -17.44 13.82 -2.13
N PHE A 133 -17.25 14.31 -0.91
CA PHE A 133 -17.48 13.54 0.32
C PHE A 133 -17.69 14.47 1.51
N THR A 134 -18.14 13.89 2.62
CA THR A 134 -18.27 14.59 3.90
C THR A 134 -17.50 13.84 4.97
N VAL A 135 -16.80 14.58 5.85
CA VAL A 135 -16.14 14.03 7.03
C VAL A 135 -16.46 14.88 8.25
N ASP A 136 -16.70 14.20 9.36
CA ASP A 136 -17.00 14.81 10.64
C ASP A 136 -15.74 14.91 11.49
N PHE A 137 -15.57 16.04 12.17
CA PHE A 137 -14.42 16.30 13.03
C PHE A 137 -14.83 16.80 14.41
N VAL A 138 -14.00 16.47 15.40
CA VAL A 138 -13.95 17.14 16.70
C VAL A 138 -12.54 17.61 17.00
N VAL A 139 -12.40 18.71 17.74
CA VAL A 139 -11.11 19.18 18.25
C VAL A 139 -10.95 18.88 19.74
N ALA A 140 -9.77 18.36 20.11
CA ALA A 140 -9.29 18.24 21.47
C ALA A 140 -7.78 18.46 21.53
N ASN A 141 -7.32 19.29 22.48
CA ASN A 141 -5.89 19.58 22.72
C ASN A 141 -5.10 19.95 21.45
N GLY A 142 -5.68 20.80 20.59
CA GLY A 142 -5.06 21.23 19.33
C GLY A 142 -5.02 20.18 18.21
N VAL A 143 -5.60 19.00 18.42
CA VAL A 143 -5.71 17.94 17.41
C VAL A 143 -7.07 18.00 16.73
N LEU A 144 -7.08 17.92 15.40
CA LEU A 144 -8.28 17.75 14.59
C LEU A 144 -8.53 16.26 14.38
N ILE A 145 -9.54 15.70 15.03
CA ILE A 145 -9.78 14.25 15.08
C ILE A 145 -10.96 13.92 14.13
N PRO A 146 -10.74 13.17 13.03
CA PRO A 146 -11.83 12.68 12.20
C PRO A 146 -12.61 11.61 12.95
N LEU A 147 -13.94 11.63 12.81
CA LEU A 147 -14.82 10.61 13.38
C LEU A 147 -14.78 9.31 12.56
N GLN A 148 -14.50 9.41 11.26
CA GLN A 148 -14.27 8.27 10.38
C GLN A 148 -12.78 8.15 10.05
N LYS A 149 -12.12 7.12 10.59
CA LYS A 149 -10.68 6.83 10.35
C LYS A 149 -10.42 5.80 9.24
N GLY A 150 -11.45 5.07 8.82
CA GLY A 150 -11.37 4.11 7.72
C GLY A 150 -11.64 4.77 6.36
N LEU A 151 -11.64 3.97 5.31
CA LEU A 151 -11.99 4.40 3.95
C LEU A 151 -13.37 5.09 3.93
N ILE A 152 -13.44 6.23 3.25
CA ILE A 152 -14.66 6.89 2.84
C ILE A 152 -14.85 6.55 1.36
N GLU A 153 -15.80 5.64 1.08
CA GLU A 153 -16.18 5.27 -0.28
C GLU A 153 -16.98 6.40 -0.93
N THR A 154 -16.50 6.93 -2.06
CA THR A 154 -17.09 8.12 -2.70
C THR A 154 -17.89 7.78 -3.96
N ARG A 155 -17.79 6.54 -4.48
CA ARG A 155 -18.35 6.12 -5.78
C ARG A 155 -19.86 6.34 -5.96
N HIS A 156 -20.60 6.32 -4.86
CA HIS A 156 -22.07 6.49 -4.89
C HIS A 156 -22.49 7.96 -4.89
N GLN A 157 -21.55 8.87 -4.65
CA GLN A 157 -21.79 10.30 -4.49
C GLN A 157 -20.91 11.14 -5.43
N SER A 158 -19.93 10.51 -6.09
CA SER A 158 -18.93 11.17 -6.91
C SER A 158 -18.52 10.32 -8.11
N LYS A 159 -18.25 10.98 -9.23
CA LYS A 159 -17.66 10.37 -10.44
C LYS A 159 -16.15 10.16 -10.33
N SER A 160 -15.54 10.66 -9.26
CA SER A 160 -14.11 10.50 -9.00
C SER A 160 -13.72 9.03 -8.96
N LEU A 161 -12.53 8.74 -9.48
CA LEU A 161 -11.82 7.47 -9.31
C LEU A 161 -11.45 7.21 -7.84
N TRP A 162 -11.25 8.29 -7.08
CA TRP A 162 -10.59 8.27 -5.78
C TRP A 162 -11.58 8.09 -4.64
N ASP A 163 -11.32 7.10 -3.79
CA ASP A 163 -11.82 7.07 -2.42
C ASP A 163 -10.79 7.73 -1.50
N VAL A 164 -11.21 8.09 -0.28
CA VAL A 164 -10.38 8.90 0.62
C VAL A 164 -10.22 8.27 2.00
N ILE A 165 -9.03 8.39 2.57
CA ILE A 165 -8.76 8.09 3.98
C ILE A 165 -8.30 9.39 4.64
N VAL A 166 -8.95 9.79 5.74
CA VAL A 166 -8.65 11.02 6.46
C VAL A 166 -8.00 10.67 7.79
N GLY A 167 -6.81 11.23 8.05
CA GLY A 167 -6.08 11.05 9.30
C GLY A 167 -6.24 12.23 10.25
N ALA A 168 -5.72 12.07 11.47
CA ALA A 168 -5.75 13.14 12.47
C ALA A 168 -4.81 14.30 12.11
N GLY A 169 -5.34 15.52 12.21
CA GLY A 169 -4.64 16.76 11.88
C GLY A 169 -4.35 17.64 13.08
N LYS A 170 -4.05 18.91 12.83
CA LYS A 170 -3.83 19.95 13.85
C LYS A 170 -4.67 21.18 13.58
N VAL A 171 -4.99 21.91 14.64
CA VAL A 171 -5.55 23.26 14.58
C VAL A 171 -4.68 24.24 15.35
N TRP A 172 -4.60 25.48 14.88
CA TRP A 172 -3.81 26.54 15.50
C TRP A 172 -4.28 27.94 15.06
N GLN A 173 -3.60 28.97 15.53
CA GLN A 173 -3.76 30.35 15.10
C GLN A 173 -2.39 30.94 14.74
N GLU A 174 -2.32 31.72 13.67
CA GLU A 174 -1.18 32.59 13.33
C GLU A 174 -1.64 34.05 13.42
N GLU A 175 -0.73 34.97 13.74
CA GLU A 175 -1.05 36.41 13.90
C GLU A 175 -1.61 36.99 12.58
N ASP A 176 -0.98 36.65 11.46
CA ASP A 176 -1.37 37.13 10.12
C ASP A 176 -2.64 36.48 9.56
N ASP A 177 -3.16 35.43 10.20
CA ASP A 177 -4.47 34.88 9.84
C ASP A 177 -5.62 35.78 10.37
N GLY A 178 -5.29 36.82 11.14
CA GLY A 178 -6.24 37.81 11.64
C GLY A 178 -7.36 37.16 12.45
N GLY A 179 -8.60 37.32 11.99
CA GLY A 179 -9.78 36.74 12.65
C GLY A 179 -9.98 35.24 12.42
N TRP A 180 -9.06 34.53 11.78
CA TRP A 180 -9.24 33.13 11.41
C TRP A 180 -8.32 32.18 12.16
N SER A 181 -8.83 31.04 12.62
CA SER A 181 -7.98 29.91 13.02
C SER A 181 -7.65 29.05 11.81
N ARG A 182 -6.60 28.24 11.89
CA ARG A 182 -6.12 27.37 10.81
C ARG A 182 -6.21 25.91 11.20
N ALA A 183 -6.50 25.07 10.22
CA ALA A 183 -6.52 23.63 10.34
C ALA A 183 -5.75 22.99 9.19
N SER A 184 -5.06 21.89 9.48
CA SER A 184 -4.43 21.04 8.48
C SER A 184 -4.55 19.59 8.87
N PHE A 185 -4.72 18.69 7.90
CA PHE A 185 -4.85 17.26 8.15
C PHE A 185 -4.40 16.44 6.93
N PRO A 186 -3.89 15.21 7.16
CA PRO A 186 -3.53 14.30 6.08
C PRO A 186 -4.77 13.69 5.43
N ILE A 187 -4.76 13.60 4.11
CA ILE A 187 -5.76 12.92 3.30
C ILE A 187 -5.05 12.06 2.26
N SER A 188 -5.36 10.77 2.25
CA SER A 188 -4.85 9.82 1.27
C SER A 188 -5.91 9.58 0.19
N LEU A 189 -5.56 9.77 -1.08
CA LEU A 189 -6.39 9.35 -2.21
C LEU A 189 -6.01 7.93 -2.59
N THR A 190 -6.99 7.05 -2.76
CA THR A 190 -6.76 5.65 -3.17
C THR A 190 -7.72 5.24 -4.28
N ASP A 191 -7.21 4.51 -5.26
CA ASP A 191 -8.06 3.98 -6.33
C ASP A 191 -8.85 2.74 -5.86
N ARG A 192 -9.88 2.39 -6.65
CA ARG A 192 -10.83 1.32 -6.33
C ARG A 192 -10.48 -0.03 -6.94
N TYR A 193 -9.36 -0.14 -7.64
CA TYR A 193 -9.02 -1.27 -8.51
C TYR A 193 -7.85 -2.09 -7.96
N ILE A 194 -6.75 -1.44 -7.61
CA ILE A 194 -5.52 -2.09 -7.17
C ILE A 194 -5.01 -1.58 -5.83
N GLY A 195 -5.52 -0.42 -5.38
CA GLY A 195 -5.27 0.12 -4.05
C GLY A 195 -3.97 0.92 -3.95
N GLN A 196 -3.63 1.68 -4.99
CA GLN A 196 -2.57 2.69 -4.93
C GLN A 196 -2.90 3.75 -3.88
N VAL A 197 -1.90 4.47 -3.41
CA VAL A 197 -2.08 5.56 -2.45
C VAL A 197 -1.31 6.80 -2.89
N ARG A 198 -2.00 7.94 -2.94
CA ARG A 198 -1.41 9.29 -3.04
C ARG A 198 -1.58 9.96 -1.68
N ASN A 199 -0.49 10.27 -0.98
CA ASN A 199 -0.59 10.95 0.31
C ASN A 199 -0.51 12.45 0.12
N CYS A 200 -1.55 13.10 0.62
CA CYS A 200 -1.77 14.52 0.49
C CYS A 200 -1.97 15.15 1.86
N VAL A 201 -1.93 16.46 1.88
CA VAL A 201 -2.26 17.26 3.06
C VAL A 201 -3.22 18.36 2.64
N ALA A 202 -4.29 18.49 3.40
CA ALA A 202 -5.31 19.52 3.26
C ALA A 202 -5.06 20.62 4.28
N THR A 203 -5.24 21.88 3.90
CA THR A 203 -5.20 23.03 4.82
C THR A 203 -6.30 24.04 4.49
N PHE A 204 -6.86 24.65 5.53
CA PHE A 204 -7.89 25.67 5.43
C PHE A 204 -7.88 26.58 6.65
N VAL A 205 -8.49 27.75 6.52
CA VAL A 205 -8.76 28.64 7.66
C VAL A 205 -10.25 28.65 7.98
N TYR A 206 -10.59 28.84 9.26
CA TYR A 206 -11.96 28.78 9.75
C TYR A 206 -12.26 29.77 10.89
N THR A 207 -13.53 30.16 10.98
CA THR A 207 -14.12 30.81 12.16
C THR A 207 -15.12 29.84 12.81
N GLN A 208 -15.92 30.31 13.75
CA GLN A 208 -16.94 29.48 14.39
C GLN A 208 -18.05 29.01 13.43
N THR A 209 -18.26 29.70 12.30
CA THR A 209 -19.37 29.42 11.37
C THR A 209 -18.95 29.32 9.92
N GLN A 210 -17.70 29.66 9.58
CA GLN A 210 -17.22 29.71 8.20
C GLN A 210 -15.91 28.95 8.05
N VAL A 211 -15.70 28.43 6.85
CA VAL A 211 -14.42 27.88 6.39
C VAL A 211 -14.05 28.55 5.08
N SER A 212 -12.75 28.68 4.83
CA SER A 212 -12.22 28.99 3.51
C SER A 212 -12.41 27.81 2.56
N ARG A 213 -11.89 27.93 1.34
CA ARG A 213 -11.63 26.75 0.51
C ARG A 213 -10.55 25.89 1.17
N VAL A 214 -10.52 24.61 0.81
CA VAL A 214 -9.52 23.66 1.28
C VAL A 214 -8.49 23.45 0.19
N TYR A 215 -7.25 23.85 0.48
CA TYR A 215 -6.14 23.62 -0.42
C TYR A 215 -5.50 22.27 -0.11
N ILE A 216 -5.31 21.45 -1.14
CA ILE A 216 -4.81 20.08 -1.03
C ILE A 216 -3.58 19.95 -1.91
N GLN A 217 -2.52 19.36 -1.36
CA GLN A 217 -1.34 18.96 -2.13
C GLN A 217 -0.91 17.55 -1.78
N CYS A 218 -0.74 16.72 -2.81
CA CYS A 218 -0.07 15.43 -2.72
C CYS A 218 1.38 15.60 -3.18
N SER A 219 2.30 14.94 -2.49
CA SER A 219 3.75 15.06 -2.77
C SER A 219 4.50 13.74 -2.64
N GLN A 220 3.75 12.67 -2.39
CA GLN A 220 4.25 11.34 -2.12
C GLN A 220 3.20 10.30 -2.54
N GLU A 221 3.64 9.12 -2.98
CA GLU A 221 2.81 8.03 -3.46
C GLU A 221 3.45 6.66 -3.24
N THR A 222 2.62 5.65 -3.10
CA THR A 222 2.98 4.26 -3.39
C THR A 222 1.98 3.81 -4.45
N ALA A 223 2.42 3.82 -5.69
CA ALA A 223 1.62 3.70 -6.89
C ALA A 223 2.47 3.14 -8.04
N ASP A 224 1.84 2.62 -9.08
CA ASP A 224 2.57 2.04 -10.21
C ASP A 224 3.33 3.15 -10.94
N ILE A 225 4.64 3.22 -10.74
CA ILE A 225 5.47 4.27 -11.31
C ILE A 225 5.61 4.13 -12.84
N ASP A 226 5.38 2.94 -13.38
CA ASP A 226 5.37 2.68 -14.83
C ASP A 226 4.12 3.29 -15.51
N ASP A 227 3.13 3.71 -14.73
CA ASP A 227 1.90 4.38 -15.20
C ASP A 227 2.14 5.85 -15.62
N GLY A 228 3.37 6.36 -15.44
CA GLY A 228 3.76 7.72 -15.83
C GLY A 228 3.06 8.81 -15.02
N GLN A 229 2.49 8.48 -13.86
CA GLN A 229 1.74 9.40 -13.02
C GLN A 229 2.46 9.63 -11.68
N VAL A 230 3.13 10.78 -11.59
CA VAL A 230 3.74 11.25 -10.34
C VAL A 230 2.67 11.88 -9.45
N GLY A 231 2.74 11.63 -8.14
CA GLY A 231 1.80 12.10 -7.12
C GLY A 231 1.82 13.60 -6.84
N ASN A 232 2.22 14.46 -7.78
CA ASN A 232 2.23 15.92 -7.65
C ASN A 232 0.85 16.51 -7.94
N ILE A 233 -0.12 16.16 -7.09
CA ILE A 233 -1.52 16.52 -7.26
C ILE A 233 -1.83 17.75 -6.42
N ARG A 234 -2.59 18.70 -6.97
CA ARG A 234 -3.11 19.88 -6.28
C ARG A 234 -4.60 20.03 -6.51
N ALA A 235 -5.32 20.50 -5.50
CA ALA A 235 -6.72 20.87 -5.60
C ALA A 235 -7.02 22.09 -4.74
N ASN A 236 -7.88 22.99 -5.22
CA ASN A 236 -8.45 24.08 -4.42
C ASN A 236 -9.97 23.87 -4.31
N VAL A 237 -10.36 23.13 -3.29
CA VAL A 237 -11.70 22.54 -3.18
C VAL A 237 -12.62 23.47 -2.41
N LYS A 238 -13.79 23.78 -2.99
CA LYS A 238 -14.84 24.46 -2.24
C LYS A 238 -15.39 23.51 -1.18
N ALA A 239 -15.47 23.99 0.05
CA ALA A 239 -15.97 23.21 1.17
C ALA A 239 -17.05 23.98 1.94
N THR A 240 -18.01 23.24 2.49
CA THR A 240 -19.06 23.77 3.36
C THR A 240 -18.89 23.20 4.75
N TYR A 241 -18.95 24.07 5.76
CA TYR A 241 -18.88 23.68 7.16
C TYR A 241 -20.26 23.76 7.81
N THR A 242 -20.64 22.66 8.47
CA THR A 242 -21.84 22.61 9.32
C THR A 242 -21.40 22.29 10.74
N ALA A 243 -21.47 23.30 11.62
CA ALA A 243 -21.18 23.12 13.03
C ALA A 243 -22.12 22.07 13.65
N LYS A 244 -21.55 21.11 14.40
CA LYS A 244 -22.30 20.07 15.12
C LYS A 244 -21.69 19.82 16.48
N THR A 245 -22.56 19.49 17.43
CA THR A 245 -22.14 18.95 18.72
C THR A 245 -22.36 17.44 18.69
N TYR A 246 -21.36 16.68 19.13
CA TYR A 246 -21.43 15.23 19.20
C TYR A 246 -21.58 14.81 20.66
N PRO A 247 -22.72 14.20 21.06
CA PRO A 247 -22.94 13.76 22.44
C PRO A 247 -21.89 12.76 22.96
N ASN A 248 -21.23 12.04 22.05
CA ASN A 248 -20.18 11.07 22.33
C ASN A 248 -18.76 11.63 22.13
N LYS A 249 -18.59 12.97 22.12
CA LYS A 249 -17.28 13.63 21.90
C LYS A 249 -16.21 13.10 22.86
N GLU A 250 -16.53 12.99 24.14
CA GLU A 250 -15.57 12.55 25.18
C GLU A 250 -15.10 11.12 24.89
N GLN A 251 -16.00 10.24 24.43
CA GLN A 251 -15.66 8.87 24.03
C GLN A 251 -14.80 8.84 22.76
N ILE A 252 -15.08 9.71 21.77
CA ILE A 252 -14.26 9.84 20.56
C ILE A 252 -12.84 10.25 20.93
N VAL A 253 -12.70 11.26 21.81
CA VAL A 253 -11.40 11.73 22.29
C VAL A 253 -10.68 10.64 23.09
N ALA A 254 -11.36 9.95 24.01
CA ALA A 254 -10.77 8.87 24.80
C ALA A 254 -10.29 7.70 23.92
N THR A 255 -11.09 7.31 22.92
CA THR A 255 -10.69 6.29 21.92
C THR A 255 -9.44 6.75 21.16
N TYR A 256 -9.41 8.00 20.72
CA TYR A 256 -8.23 8.54 20.03
C TYR A 256 -6.98 8.55 20.92
N GLN A 257 -7.09 8.93 22.19
CA GLN A 257 -5.97 8.86 23.15
C GLN A 257 -5.51 7.43 23.38
N THR A 258 -6.42 6.46 23.41
CA THR A 258 -6.08 5.04 23.50
C THR A 258 -5.32 4.58 22.26
N THR A 259 -5.76 4.98 21.05
CA THR A 259 -5.01 4.70 19.82
C THR A 259 -3.59 5.27 19.89
N LEU A 260 -3.41 6.50 20.36
CA LEU A 260 -2.08 7.12 20.51
C LEU A 260 -1.21 6.37 21.53
N ALA A 261 -1.76 6.00 22.69
CA ALA A 261 -1.06 5.26 23.72
C ALA A 261 -0.65 3.85 23.26
N ASN A 262 -1.41 3.26 22.33
CA ASN A 262 -1.13 1.94 21.76
C ASN A 262 -0.18 1.97 20.56
N ARG A 263 0.31 3.13 20.11
CA ARG A 263 1.32 3.21 19.03
C ARG A 263 2.64 2.64 19.52
N LEU A 264 3.37 1.98 18.62
CA LEU A 264 4.74 1.60 18.88
C LEU A 264 5.61 2.86 19.04
N PRO A 265 6.61 2.83 19.93
CA PRO A 265 7.55 3.93 20.06
C PRO A 265 8.32 4.12 18.74
N VAL A 266 8.43 5.37 18.31
CA VAL A 266 9.16 5.76 17.10
C VAL A 266 10.38 6.59 17.48
N ARG A 267 11.54 6.27 16.90
CA ARG A 267 12.79 7.03 17.00
C ARG A 267 13.35 7.35 15.61
N PRO A 268 14.11 8.43 15.44
CA PRO A 268 14.86 8.67 14.21
C PRO A 268 15.83 7.53 13.91
N LEU A 269 15.93 7.10 12.65
CA LEU A 269 16.89 6.05 12.24
C LEU A 269 18.34 6.41 12.60
N HIS A 270 18.70 7.70 12.50
CA HIS A 270 20.02 8.22 12.87
C HIS A 270 20.40 7.96 14.34
N ASP A 271 19.45 7.66 15.24
CA ASP A 271 19.77 7.29 16.63
C ASP A 271 20.62 6.01 16.70
N MET A 272 20.46 5.09 15.74
CA MET A 272 21.26 3.87 15.64
C MET A 272 22.17 3.82 14.42
N ASP A 273 21.76 4.41 13.30
CA ASP A 273 22.55 4.45 12.06
C ASP A 273 23.41 5.73 12.00
N LYS A 274 24.40 5.82 12.90
CA LYS A 274 25.22 7.03 13.05
C LYS A 274 26.05 7.37 11.82
N LYS A 275 26.41 6.35 11.03
CA LYS A 275 27.17 6.51 9.79
C LYS A 275 26.29 6.74 8.56
N GLY A 276 24.97 6.57 8.69
CA GLY A 276 24.03 6.71 7.58
C GLY A 276 24.05 5.53 6.59
N GLU A 277 24.71 4.41 6.90
CA GLU A 277 24.88 3.29 5.96
C GLU A 277 23.55 2.62 5.62
N VAL A 278 22.58 2.61 6.53
CA VAL A 278 21.21 2.11 6.27
C VAL A 278 20.37 3.18 5.59
N ALA A 279 20.48 4.42 6.04
CA ALA A 279 19.77 5.56 5.49
C ALA A 279 20.03 5.73 3.98
N GLU A 280 21.26 5.54 3.51
CA GLU A 280 21.62 5.59 2.08
C GLU A 280 20.77 4.65 1.21
N HIS A 281 20.39 3.47 1.70
CA HIS A 281 19.54 2.54 0.95
C HIS A 281 18.08 3.01 0.87
N PHE A 282 17.64 3.83 1.82
CA PHE A 282 16.31 4.43 1.83
C PHE A 282 16.23 5.73 1.01
N GLU A 283 17.37 6.29 0.63
CA GLU A 283 17.49 7.48 -0.22
C GLU A 283 17.77 7.14 -1.68
N LYS A 284 17.90 5.85 -2.02
CA LYS A 284 18.22 5.42 -3.38
C LYS A 284 17.04 5.71 -4.31
N THR A 285 17.28 6.55 -5.32
CA THR A 285 16.35 6.84 -6.42
C THR A 285 16.86 6.15 -7.70
N ILE A 286 16.12 5.16 -8.22
CA ILE A 286 16.50 4.37 -9.40
C ILE A 286 15.62 4.72 -10.59
N ARG A 287 14.31 4.78 -10.37
CA ARG A 287 13.27 4.98 -11.37
C ARG A 287 12.63 6.34 -11.24
N THR A 288 12.44 6.79 -10.01
CA THR A 288 11.99 8.15 -9.76
C THR A 288 13.20 9.05 -9.52
N ASN A 289 12.96 10.36 -9.47
CA ASN A 289 13.96 11.36 -9.13
C ASN A 289 13.77 11.92 -7.71
N ALA A 290 13.00 11.23 -6.86
CA ALA A 290 12.67 11.74 -5.54
C ALA A 290 12.15 10.65 -4.57
N PRO A 291 12.11 10.92 -3.26
CA PRO A 291 11.52 10.00 -2.30
C PRO A 291 10.06 9.70 -2.62
N THR A 292 9.76 8.41 -2.73
CA THR A 292 8.43 7.89 -3.03
C THR A 292 7.65 7.52 -1.79
N SER A 293 8.22 6.97 -0.70
CA SER A 293 7.50 6.79 0.58
C SER A 293 8.42 6.84 1.79
N LEU A 294 8.76 5.70 2.42
CA LEU A 294 9.61 5.67 3.61
C LEU A 294 10.35 4.34 3.78
N GLY A 295 11.43 4.39 4.56
CA GLY A 295 12.15 3.25 5.08
C GLY A 295 12.18 3.23 6.61
N ALA A 296 12.13 2.04 7.21
CA ALA A 296 12.19 1.90 8.67
C ALA A 296 12.75 0.54 9.10
N LEU A 297 13.24 0.48 10.35
CA LEU A 297 13.58 -0.76 11.04
C LEU A 297 12.64 -0.96 12.23
N LEU A 298 12.17 -2.17 12.48
CA LEU A 298 11.55 -2.56 13.75
C LEU A 298 12.51 -3.48 14.49
N ILE A 299 12.99 -3.01 15.64
CA ILE A 299 13.95 -3.71 16.49
C ILE A 299 13.48 -3.57 17.93
N ASP A 300 13.35 -4.71 18.63
CA ASP A 300 12.95 -4.78 20.05
C ASP A 300 11.65 -4.00 20.36
N GLY A 301 10.72 -3.94 19.40
CA GLY A 301 9.44 -3.24 19.54
C GLY A 301 9.50 -1.72 19.31
N VAL A 302 10.63 -1.18 18.86
CA VAL A 302 10.81 0.23 18.51
C VAL A 302 10.94 0.38 16.99
N ILE A 303 10.22 1.34 16.41
CA ILE A 303 10.35 1.72 15.01
C ILE A 303 11.44 2.78 14.88
N TYR A 304 12.51 2.49 14.16
CA TYR A 304 13.55 3.44 13.77
C TYR A 304 13.26 3.93 12.35
N LEU A 305 12.70 5.13 12.25
CA LEU A 305 12.11 5.69 11.04
C LEU A 305 13.12 6.60 10.32
N HIS A 306 13.36 6.34 9.02
CA HIS A 306 14.03 7.29 8.14
C HIS A 306 13.10 8.51 7.89
N PRO A 307 13.62 9.74 7.78
CA PRO A 307 12.77 10.92 7.60
C PRO A 307 11.73 10.74 6.48
N PRO A 308 10.45 11.11 6.71
CA PRO A 308 9.37 10.94 5.74
C PRO A 308 9.48 12.00 4.63
N LYS A 309 10.52 11.91 3.81
CA LYS A 309 10.79 12.85 2.73
C LYS A 309 9.74 12.73 1.63
N THR A 310 9.46 13.85 0.97
CA THR A 310 8.61 13.95 -0.21
C THR A 310 9.35 14.77 -1.27
N ARG A 311 8.77 14.93 -2.47
CA ARG A 311 9.30 15.85 -3.50
C ARG A 311 9.32 17.32 -3.10
N HIS A 312 8.60 17.69 -2.04
CA HIS A 312 8.47 19.08 -1.61
C HIS A 312 8.73 19.18 -0.10
N GLY A 313 9.82 18.61 0.39
CA GLY A 313 10.17 18.64 1.82
C GLY A 313 9.56 17.49 2.65
N HIS A 314 9.55 17.61 3.98
CA HIS A 314 9.10 16.54 4.88
C HIS A 314 7.58 16.45 5.01
N TYR A 315 7.04 15.23 4.95
CA TYR A 315 5.61 15.00 5.17
C TYR A 315 5.22 15.36 6.62
N PRO A 316 4.23 16.22 6.87
CA PRO A 316 3.94 16.72 8.22
C PRO A 316 3.28 15.72 9.17
N TYR A 317 2.70 14.64 8.64
CA TYR A 317 1.88 13.68 9.39
C TYR A 317 2.34 12.21 9.19
N PRO A 318 3.61 11.87 9.46
CA PRO A 318 4.15 10.54 9.13
C PRO A 318 3.41 9.38 9.80
N ALA A 319 2.85 9.60 11.00
CA ALA A 319 2.10 8.56 11.72
C ALA A 319 0.72 8.24 11.12
N GLU A 320 0.22 9.08 10.22
CA GLU A 320 -1.07 8.92 9.54
C GLU A 320 -0.90 8.53 8.06
N MET A 321 0.34 8.54 7.56
CA MET A 321 0.69 8.24 6.18
C MET A 321 0.33 6.79 5.84
N ARG A 322 -0.30 6.57 4.67
CA ARG A 322 -0.76 5.26 4.20
C ARG A 322 0.15 4.74 3.09
N HIS A 323 0.35 3.43 3.02
CA HIS A 323 1.21 2.82 2.00
C HIS A 323 0.45 1.75 1.24
N GLY A 324 0.17 1.95 -0.05
CA GLY A 324 -0.33 0.91 -0.95
C GLY A 324 0.76 -0.10 -1.27
N LEU A 325 0.71 -1.27 -0.67
CA LEU A 325 1.82 -2.24 -0.71
C LEU A 325 1.61 -3.40 -1.70
N TYR A 326 0.59 -3.33 -2.57
CA TYR A 326 0.33 -4.31 -3.62
C TYR A 326 0.39 -5.76 -3.09
N SER A 327 1.23 -6.63 -3.67
CA SER A 327 1.32 -8.05 -3.31
C SER A 327 1.81 -8.35 -1.89
N VAL A 328 2.31 -7.38 -1.11
CA VAL A 328 2.49 -7.55 0.35
C VAL A 328 1.18 -7.98 1.03
N THR A 329 0.04 -7.59 0.45
CA THR A 329 -1.31 -7.98 0.87
C THR A 329 -1.48 -9.50 1.00
N LYS A 330 -0.85 -10.31 0.13
CA LYS A 330 -0.97 -11.77 0.18
C LYS A 330 -0.52 -12.33 1.53
N SER A 331 0.56 -11.79 2.07
CA SER A 331 1.10 -12.15 3.36
C SER A 331 0.40 -11.42 4.51
N MET A 332 0.28 -10.10 4.41
CA MET A 332 -0.23 -9.22 5.48
C MET A 332 -1.74 -9.37 5.73
N VAL A 333 -2.48 -9.89 4.75
CA VAL A 333 -3.93 -10.12 4.80
C VAL A 333 -4.23 -11.60 4.65
N GLY A 334 -3.78 -12.23 3.55
CA GLY A 334 -4.13 -13.61 3.23
C GLY A 334 -3.60 -14.63 4.24
N SER A 335 -2.28 -14.63 4.49
CA SER A 335 -1.67 -15.51 5.49
C SER A 335 -2.16 -15.18 6.89
N LEU A 336 -2.24 -13.89 7.24
CA LEU A 336 -2.77 -13.46 8.53
C LEU A 336 -4.15 -14.07 8.81
N ALA A 337 -5.04 -14.01 7.82
CA ALA A 337 -6.38 -14.58 7.92
C ALA A 337 -6.36 -16.10 8.06
N LEU A 338 -5.69 -16.83 7.17
CA LEU A 338 -5.71 -18.29 7.21
C LEU A 338 -5.03 -18.84 8.48
N LEU A 339 -3.95 -18.20 8.94
CA LEU A 339 -3.26 -18.58 10.17
C LEU A 339 -4.12 -18.32 11.42
N TYR A 340 -4.88 -17.23 11.47
CA TYR A 340 -5.86 -17.00 12.52
C TYR A 340 -6.95 -18.10 12.52
N PHE A 341 -7.50 -18.42 11.36
CA PHE A 341 -8.55 -19.45 11.30
C PHE A 341 -8.04 -20.86 11.53
N ALA A 342 -6.77 -21.15 11.24
CA ALA A 342 -6.12 -22.38 11.66
C ALA A 342 -5.96 -22.45 13.18
N GLN A 343 -5.64 -21.34 13.86
CA GLN A 343 -5.64 -21.31 15.33
C GLN A 343 -7.05 -21.50 15.90
N ARG A 344 -8.05 -20.94 15.23
CA ARG A 344 -9.45 -20.97 15.69
C ARG A 344 -10.11 -22.34 15.49
N TYR A 345 -9.91 -22.97 14.34
CA TYR A 345 -10.63 -24.18 13.94
C TYR A 345 -9.76 -25.44 13.88
N GLY A 346 -8.44 -25.29 13.96
CA GLY A 346 -7.45 -26.35 13.78
C GLY A 346 -6.76 -26.30 12.41
N GLU A 347 -5.57 -26.89 12.32
CA GLU A 347 -4.70 -26.83 11.14
C GLU A 347 -5.30 -27.48 9.89
N GLN A 348 -6.26 -28.39 10.03
CA GLN A 348 -6.92 -29.09 8.92
C GLN A 348 -7.66 -28.15 7.94
N ILE A 349 -7.85 -26.87 8.30
CA ILE A 349 -8.33 -25.87 7.35
C ILE A 349 -7.40 -25.73 6.13
N PHE A 350 -6.10 -26.00 6.29
CA PHE A 350 -5.14 -25.99 5.18
C PHE A 350 -5.44 -27.08 4.13
N ASP A 351 -6.07 -28.18 4.54
CA ASP A 351 -6.46 -29.30 3.68
C ASP A 351 -7.87 -29.15 3.07
N ALA A 352 -8.59 -28.09 3.45
CA ALA A 352 -9.93 -27.83 2.93
C ALA A 352 -9.88 -27.62 1.41
N LEU A 353 -10.73 -28.33 0.68
CA LEU A 353 -10.78 -28.26 -0.79
C LEU A 353 -11.48 -26.98 -1.25
N ILE A 354 -10.89 -26.27 -2.21
CA ILE A 354 -11.49 -25.07 -2.83
C ILE A 354 -12.87 -25.41 -3.43
N THR A 355 -13.00 -26.58 -4.06
CA THR A 355 -14.25 -27.03 -4.70
C THR A 355 -15.43 -27.18 -3.75
N ASP A 356 -15.17 -27.39 -2.46
CA ASP A 356 -16.22 -27.50 -1.44
C ASP A 356 -16.82 -26.14 -1.05
N TYR A 357 -16.09 -25.06 -1.32
CA TYR A 357 -16.42 -23.71 -0.86
C TYR A 357 -16.56 -22.69 -2.00
N VAL A 358 -16.27 -23.08 -3.24
CA VAL A 358 -16.44 -22.22 -4.43
C VAL A 358 -17.30 -22.94 -5.47
N PRO A 359 -18.65 -22.77 -5.42
CA PRO A 359 -19.58 -23.53 -6.25
C PRO A 359 -19.29 -23.45 -7.76
N THR A 360 -18.89 -22.28 -8.25
CA THR A 360 -18.53 -22.05 -9.67
C THR A 360 -17.34 -22.90 -10.11
N LEU A 361 -16.43 -23.25 -9.19
CA LEU A 361 -15.23 -24.04 -9.47
C LEU A 361 -15.39 -25.53 -9.13
N ALA A 362 -16.51 -25.92 -8.52
CA ALA A 362 -16.72 -27.28 -7.99
C ALA A 362 -16.54 -28.40 -9.04
N LYS A 363 -16.88 -28.12 -10.31
CA LYS A 363 -16.72 -29.05 -11.43
C LYS A 363 -15.59 -28.65 -12.39
N HIS A 364 -14.86 -27.59 -12.08
CA HIS A 364 -13.78 -27.12 -12.94
C HIS A 364 -12.60 -28.08 -12.84
N PRO A 365 -12.09 -28.63 -13.97
CA PRO A 365 -11.05 -29.66 -13.93
C PRO A 365 -9.76 -29.19 -13.25
N GLY A 366 -9.31 -27.96 -13.52
CA GLY A 366 -8.08 -27.39 -12.92
C GLY A 366 -8.17 -27.07 -11.43
N TRP A 367 -9.36 -27.14 -10.82
CA TRP A 367 -9.54 -26.86 -9.39
C TRP A 367 -9.78 -28.13 -8.56
N GLN A 368 -9.86 -29.30 -9.20
CA GLN A 368 -10.04 -30.57 -8.48
C GLN A 368 -8.81 -30.89 -7.62
N GLY A 369 -9.02 -31.21 -6.34
CA GLY A 369 -7.93 -31.50 -5.40
C GLY A 369 -7.12 -30.28 -4.93
N VAL A 370 -7.47 -29.07 -5.36
CA VAL A 370 -6.83 -27.84 -4.86
C VAL A 370 -7.30 -27.55 -3.44
N THR A 371 -6.35 -27.41 -2.51
CA THR A 371 -6.62 -27.07 -1.10
C THR A 371 -6.40 -25.59 -0.82
N PHE A 372 -6.80 -25.14 0.37
CA PHE A 372 -6.50 -23.78 0.84
C PHE A 372 -4.99 -23.56 0.95
N SER A 373 -4.23 -24.58 1.38
CA SER A 373 -2.77 -24.57 1.39
C SER A 373 -2.20 -24.37 -0.02
N HIS A 374 -2.71 -25.09 -1.02
CA HIS A 374 -2.24 -24.95 -2.40
C HIS A 374 -2.47 -23.54 -2.95
N ALA A 375 -3.64 -22.96 -2.66
CA ALA A 375 -3.96 -21.59 -3.07
C ALA A 375 -3.08 -20.54 -2.37
N LEU A 376 -2.82 -20.70 -1.06
CA LEU A 376 -1.94 -19.80 -0.32
C LEU A 376 -0.48 -19.89 -0.81
N ASN A 377 -0.06 -21.08 -1.25
CA ASN A 377 1.31 -21.36 -1.69
C ASN A 377 1.56 -21.25 -3.19
N MET A 378 0.57 -20.79 -3.97
CA MET A 378 0.70 -20.62 -5.42
C MET A 378 1.03 -21.92 -6.17
N VAL A 379 0.52 -23.06 -5.70
CA VAL A 379 0.75 -24.39 -6.29
C VAL A 379 -0.57 -25.06 -6.67
N THR A 380 -1.48 -24.28 -7.27
CA THR A 380 -2.84 -24.75 -7.58
C THR A 380 -2.93 -25.65 -8.82
N GLY A 381 -1.94 -25.60 -9.72
CA GLY A 381 -2.04 -26.28 -11.02
C GLY A 381 -2.95 -25.56 -12.04
N THR A 382 -3.36 -24.32 -11.76
CA THR A 382 -4.18 -23.49 -12.69
C THR A 382 -3.33 -22.57 -13.56
N GLU A 383 -3.82 -22.18 -14.74
CA GLU A 383 -3.09 -21.34 -15.73
C GLU A 383 -2.96 -19.85 -15.33
N GLY A 384 -3.24 -19.49 -14.07
CA GLY A 384 -3.12 -18.12 -13.59
C GLY A 384 -1.72 -17.53 -13.77
N SER A 385 -1.62 -16.20 -13.95
CA SER A 385 -0.35 -15.46 -13.94
C SER A 385 -0.61 -13.98 -13.62
N GLU A 386 0.45 -13.17 -13.53
CA GLU A 386 0.35 -11.70 -13.42
C GLU A 386 0.22 -10.99 -14.78
N ARG A 387 0.12 -11.73 -15.90
CA ARG A 387 -0.12 -11.12 -17.22
C ARG A 387 -1.52 -10.49 -17.28
N SER A 388 -1.66 -9.43 -18.06
CA SER A 388 -2.92 -8.67 -18.17
C SER A 388 -4.13 -9.55 -18.50
N GLU A 389 -3.98 -10.54 -19.40
CA GLU A 389 -5.02 -11.49 -19.77
C GLU A 389 -5.49 -12.40 -18.63
N HIS A 390 -4.64 -12.65 -17.61
CA HIS A 390 -4.95 -13.54 -16.48
C HIS A 390 -5.27 -12.79 -15.20
N LEU A 391 -4.91 -11.50 -15.10
CA LEU A 391 -5.10 -10.69 -13.89
C LEU A 391 -6.02 -9.50 -14.12
N TYR A 392 -5.70 -8.65 -15.10
CA TYR A 392 -6.35 -7.35 -15.25
C TYR A 392 -7.83 -7.50 -15.57
N LYS A 393 -8.15 -8.21 -16.66
CA LYS A 393 -9.55 -8.42 -17.08
C LYS A 393 -10.33 -9.31 -16.11
N LEU A 394 -9.65 -10.29 -15.51
CA LEU A 394 -10.35 -11.29 -14.72
C LEU A 394 -10.65 -10.82 -13.30
N LEU A 395 -9.75 -10.02 -12.70
CA LEU A 395 -9.82 -9.70 -11.29
C LEU A 395 -9.70 -8.20 -10.97
N ILE A 396 -8.82 -7.44 -11.64
CA ILE A 396 -8.68 -6.00 -11.35
C ILE A 396 -9.94 -5.23 -11.75
N LEU A 397 -10.52 -5.55 -12.90
CA LEU A 397 -11.76 -4.92 -13.38
C LEU A 397 -13.03 -5.55 -12.79
N ALA A 398 -12.93 -6.72 -12.17
CA ALA A 398 -14.08 -7.36 -11.56
C ALA A 398 -14.50 -6.58 -10.32
N GLN A 399 -15.76 -6.15 -10.27
CA GLN A 399 -16.27 -5.37 -9.15
C GLN A 399 -16.70 -6.29 -8.01
N THR A 400 -17.45 -7.34 -8.31
CA THR A 400 -18.05 -8.22 -7.29
C THR A 400 -17.25 -9.50 -7.08
N ALA A 401 -17.42 -10.13 -5.93
CA ALA A 401 -16.76 -11.41 -5.65
C ALA A 401 -17.16 -12.50 -6.64
N GLU A 402 -18.45 -12.58 -6.97
CA GLU A 402 -18.99 -13.55 -7.92
C GLU A 402 -18.48 -13.33 -9.35
N GLU A 403 -18.36 -12.07 -9.79
CA GLU A 403 -17.78 -11.73 -11.09
C GLU A 403 -16.32 -12.20 -11.18
N GLY A 404 -15.51 -11.88 -10.17
CA GLY A 404 -14.11 -12.31 -10.12
C GLY A 404 -13.97 -13.83 -10.20
N ILE A 405 -14.77 -14.58 -9.43
CA ILE A 405 -14.77 -16.06 -9.49
C ILE A 405 -15.22 -16.58 -10.85
N LYS A 406 -16.27 -16.00 -11.43
CA LYS A 406 -16.77 -16.39 -12.76
C LYS A 406 -15.71 -16.17 -13.84
N ASN A 407 -15.01 -15.05 -13.79
CA ASN A 407 -13.93 -14.73 -14.71
C ASN A 407 -12.73 -15.68 -14.52
N ILE A 408 -12.34 -15.97 -13.28
CA ILE A 408 -11.26 -16.92 -12.99
C ILE A 408 -11.60 -18.33 -13.48
N ALA A 409 -12.88 -18.72 -13.45
CA ALA A 409 -13.35 -20.00 -13.97
C ALA A 409 -13.18 -20.16 -15.50
N THR A 410 -12.77 -19.11 -16.22
CA THR A 410 -12.44 -19.22 -17.65
C THR A 410 -10.98 -19.54 -17.91
N LEU A 411 -10.12 -19.57 -16.89
CA LEU A 411 -8.72 -19.95 -17.03
C LEU A 411 -8.61 -21.45 -17.38
N GLY A 412 -7.64 -21.78 -18.22
CA GLY A 412 -7.31 -23.16 -18.51
C GLY A 412 -6.63 -23.87 -17.33
N ASN A 413 -6.27 -25.12 -17.57
CA ASN A 413 -5.49 -25.91 -16.64
C ASN A 413 -4.00 -25.83 -17.03
N THR A 414 -3.10 -25.88 -16.05
CA THR A 414 -1.69 -26.21 -16.34
C THR A 414 -1.50 -27.73 -16.35
N PRO A 415 -0.44 -28.25 -16.99
CA PRO A 415 -0.19 -29.70 -17.00
C PRO A 415 0.19 -30.30 -15.64
N SER A 416 0.59 -29.49 -14.64
CA SER A 416 1.00 -29.98 -13.32
C SER A 416 -0.19 -30.12 -12.37
N SER A 417 -0.14 -31.13 -11.50
CA SER A 417 -1.17 -31.37 -10.48
C SER A 417 -1.02 -30.37 -9.32
N PRO A 418 -2.10 -30.12 -8.53
CA PRO A 418 -2.01 -29.31 -7.33
C PRO A 418 -0.89 -29.78 -6.39
N GLY A 419 -0.06 -28.86 -5.92
CA GLY A 419 1.08 -29.13 -5.03
C GLY A 419 2.41 -29.40 -5.74
N GLU A 420 2.41 -29.71 -7.04
CA GLU A 420 3.64 -30.13 -7.76
C GLU A 420 4.54 -28.95 -8.17
N GLN A 421 3.96 -27.88 -8.70
CA GLN A 421 4.71 -26.77 -9.28
C GLN A 421 4.23 -25.40 -8.80
N PHE A 422 5.18 -24.57 -8.40
CA PHE A 422 4.95 -23.16 -8.10
C PHE A 422 4.63 -22.37 -9.37
N ASN A 423 3.52 -21.63 -9.32
CA ASN A 423 3.07 -20.70 -10.35
C ASN A 423 2.45 -19.46 -9.71
N TYR A 424 3.18 -18.34 -9.72
CA TYR A 424 2.74 -17.12 -9.06
C TYR A 424 1.55 -16.48 -9.79
N ALA A 425 0.39 -16.49 -9.14
CA ALA A 425 -0.84 -15.93 -9.67
C ALA A 425 -1.74 -15.34 -8.58
N SER A 426 -2.00 -14.04 -8.66
CA SER A 426 -2.86 -13.26 -7.78
C SER A 426 -4.30 -13.79 -7.70
N THR A 427 -4.78 -14.44 -8.77
CA THR A 427 -6.10 -15.10 -8.80
C THR A 427 -6.21 -16.22 -7.76
N ASN A 428 -5.13 -16.96 -7.48
CA ASN A 428 -5.13 -18.01 -6.45
C ASN A 428 -5.47 -17.44 -5.06
N SER A 429 -4.87 -16.31 -4.70
CA SER A 429 -5.12 -15.64 -3.42
C SER A 429 -6.56 -15.14 -3.31
N PHE A 430 -7.14 -14.63 -4.40
CA PHE A 430 -8.53 -14.19 -4.38
C PHE A 430 -9.52 -15.35 -4.22
N VAL A 431 -9.31 -16.46 -4.93
CA VAL A 431 -10.11 -17.68 -4.76
C VAL A 431 -10.06 -18.17 -3.31
N LEU A 432 -8.89 -18.08 -2.65
CA LEU A 432 -8.77 -18.40 -1.23
C LEU A 432 -9.60 -17.45 -0.33
N SER A 433 -9.62 -16.15 -0.60
CA SER A 433 -10.46 -15.19 0.15
C SER A 433 -11.95 -15.55 0.06
N TYR A 434 -12.42 -15.86 -1.15
CA TYR A 434 -13.79 -16.31 -1.39
C TYR A 434 -14.11 -17.61 -0.65
N ALA A 435 -13.25 -18.62 -0.79
CA ALA A 435 -13.43 -19.93 -0.17
C ALA A 435 -13.42 -19.82 1.37
N LEU A 436 -12.55 -18.97 1.94
CA LEU A 436 -12.47 -18.74 3.38
C LEU A 436 -13.76 -18.12 3.94
N GLN A 437 -14.38 -17.17 3.23
CA GLN A 437 -15.67 -16.62 3.64
C GLN A 437 -16.73 -17.72 3.74
N ARG A 438 -16.84 -18.56 2.71
CA ARG A 438 -17.81 -19.67 2.68
C ARG A 438 -17.50 -20.73 3.73
N TYR A 439 -16.23 -21.01 3.99
CA TYR A 439 -15.79 -21.89 5.08
C TYR A 439 -16.28 -21.38 6.44
N VAL A 440 -16.06 -20.09 6.72
CA VAL A 440 -16.49 -19.45 7.97
C VAL A 440 -18.00 -19.43 8.10
N GLN A 441 -18.73 -19.12 7.03
CA GLN A 441 -20.20 -19.16 7.03
C GLN A 441 -20.74 -20.56 7.36
N LYS A 442 -20.12 -21.62 6.85
CA LYS A 442 -20.48 -23.00 7.18
C LYS A 442 -20.22 -23.34 8.65
N LYS A 443 -19.25 -22.69 9.30
CA LYS A 443 -18.87 -22.92 10.70
C LYS A 443 -19.65 -22.06 11.69
N GLU A 444 -19.94 -20.81 11.34
CA GLU A 444 -20.42 -19.76 12.26
C GLU A 444 -21.80 -19.18 11.85
N GLY A 445 -22.27 -19.49 10.64
CA GLY A 445 -23.54 -19.01 10.08
C GLY A 445 -23.36 -17.99 8.93
N GLU A 446 -24.35 -17.93 8.04
CA GLU A 446 -24.31 -17.13 6.80
C GLU A 446 -24.07 -15.63 7.01
N ALA A 447 -24.52 -15.07 8.15
CA ALA A 447 -24.36 -13.66 8.48
C ALA A 447 -22.95 -13.27 8.96
N VAL A 448 -22.06 -14.24 9.17
CA VAL A 448 -20.72 -13.99 9.73
C VAL A 448 -19.73 -13.72 8.61
N HIS A 449 -19.10 -12.54 8.65
CA HIS A 449 -17.98 -12.20 7.77
C HIS A 449 -16.65 -12.54 8.44
N TYR A 450 -15.81 -13.29 7.73
CA TYR A 450 -14.53 -13.73 8.29
C TYR A 450 -13.64 -12.55 8.70
N TRP A 451 -13.70 -11.45 7.95
CA TRP A 451 -12.90 -10.26 8.23
C TRP A 451 -13.33 -9.56 9.52
N ASP A 452 -14.62 -9.59 9.87
CA ASP A 452 -15.07 -9.01 11.15
C ASP A 452 -14.49 -9.78 12.33
N LEU A 453 -14.36 -11.12 12.20
CA LEU A 453 -13.71 -11.94 13.21
C LEU A 453 -12.21 -11.63 13.30
N LEU A 454 -11.52 -11.52 12.17
CA LEU A 454 -10.10 -11.15 12.14
C LEU A 454 -9.87 -9.76 12.75
N HIS A 455 -10.72 -8.79 12.39
CA HIS A 455 -10.67 -7.43 12.92
C HIS A 455 -10.82 -7.43 14.44
N LYS A 456 -11.88 -8.07 14.94
CA LYS A 456 -12.20 -8.12 16.38
C LYS A 456 -11.19 -8.91 17.21
N HIS A 457 -10.68 -10.02 16.68
CA HIS A 457 -9.89 -10.98 17.46
C HIS A 457 -8.39 -10.94 17.20
N VAL A 458 -7.95 -10.19 16.18
CA VAL A 458 -6.52 -10.02 15.86
C VAL A 458 -6.16 -8.54 15.76
N LEU A 459 -6.75 -7.79 14.83
CA LEU A 459 -6.34 -6.41 14.55
C LEU A 459 -6.60 -5.47 15.74
N VAL A 460 -7.78 -5.53 16.35
CA VAL A 460 -8.09 -4.74 17.56
C VAL A 460 -7.16 -5.10 18.72
N PRO A 461 -6.95 -6.38 19.09
CA PRO A 461 -6.00 -6.74 20.16
C PRO A 461 -4.58 -6.22 19.96
N ILE A 462 -4.04 -6.26 18.74
CA ILE A 462 -2.68 -5.78 18.46
C ILE A 462 -2.60 -4.26 18.25
N GLY A 463 -3.74 -3.55 18.30
CA GLY A 463 -3.83 -2.09 18.09
C GLY A 463 -3.66 -1.66 16.63
N ALA A 464 -4.06 -2.51 15.68
CA ALA A 464 -4.06 -2.25 14.23
C ALA A 464 -5.50 -2.20 13.67
N GLU A 465 -6.47 -1.74 14.46
CA GLU A 465 -7.90 -1.74 14.13
C GLU A 465 -8.29 -0.85 12.95
N HIS A 466 -7.40 0.06 12.53
CA HIS A 466 -7.60 0.95 11.39
C HIS A 466 -6.84 0.50 10.14
N PHE A 467 -6.31 -0.74 10.15
CA PHE A 467 -5.67 -1.35 9.00
C PHE A 467 -6.68 -1.50 7.86
N ASP A 468 -6.41 -0.81 6.76
CA ASP A 468 -7.29 -0.73 5.61
C ASP A 468 -6.88 -1.70 4.49
N VAL A 469 -7.88 -2.30 3.86
CA VAL A 469 -7.72 -3.27 2.77
C VAL A 469 -8.75 -3.00 1.68
N LEU A 470 -8.34 -3.18 0.41
CA LEU A 470 -9.25 -3.18 -0.72
C LEU A 470 -10.22 -4.35 -0.61
N ARG A 471 -11.47 -4.10 -1.00
CA ARG A 471 -12.55 -5.09 -1.00
C ARG A 471 -13.24 -5.14 -2.34
N THR A 472 -13.84 -6.29 -2.63
CA THR A 472 -14.87 -6.38 -3.66
C THR A 472 -16.05 -5.47 -3.32
N GLN A 473 -16.82 -5.15 -4.34
CA GLN A 473 -17.92 -4.20 -4.31
C GLN A 473 -19.22 -4.97 -4.50
N GLU A 474 -19.88 -5.27 -3.39
CA GLU A 474 -21.11 -6.07 -3.44
C GLU A 474 -22.36 -5.18 -3.56
N ALA A 475 -23.39 -5.74 -4.17
CA ALA A 475 -24.66 -5.05 -4.34
C ALA A 475 -25.39 -4.84 -3.01
N GLN A 476 -26.30 -3.87 -2.98
CA GLN A 476 -27.25 -3.65 -1.87
C GLN A 476 -26.58 -3.44 -0.50
N GLY A 477 -25.36 -2.91 -0.47
CA GLY A 477 -24.65 -2.61 0.77
C GLY A 477 -24.12 -3.85 1.51
N GLN A 478 -24.07 -5.01 0.86
CA GLN A 478 -23.39 -6.17 1.41
C GLN A 478 -21.89 -5.90 1.60
N LYS A 479 -21.29 -6.51 2.62
CA LYS A 479 -19.86 -6.32 2.88
C LYS A 479 -19.02 -7.04 1.84
N GLY A 480 -18.12 -6.29 1.21
CA GLY A 480 -17.10 -6.82 0.31
C GLY A 480 -16.10 -7.75 0.96
N LEU A 481 -15.61 -8.70 0.17
CA LEU A 481 -14.53 -9.59 0.54
C LEU A 481 -13.18 -8.87 0.40
N PRO A 482 -12.30 -8.97 1.41
CA PRO A 482 -10.92 -8.51 1.26
C PRO A 482 -10.23 -9.12 0.05
N MET A 483 -9.54 -8.28 -0.73
CA MET A 483 -8.70 -8.71 -1.84
C MET A 483 -7.37 -9.23 -1.29
N PHE A 484 -7.20 -10.56 -1.17
CA PHE A 484 -5.92 -11.11 -0.71
C PHE A 484 -4.77 -10.89 -1.72
N ALA A 485 -5.09 -10.58 -2.98
CA ALA A 485 -4.10 -10.37 -4.02
C ALA A 485 -3.28 -9.08 -3.86
N TYR A 486 -3.95 -7.97 -3.52
CA TYR A 486 -3.41 -6.61 -3.48
C TYR A 486 -4.36 -5.65 -2.73
N GLY A 487 -3.88 -4.44 -2.42
CA GLY A 487 -4.71 -3.37 -1.85
C GLY A 487 -4.68 -3.22 -0.33
N ALA A 488 -3.72 -3.82 0.37
CA ALA A 488 -3.39 -3.45 1.75
C ALA A 488 -2.80 -2.03 1.79
N ARG A 489 -3.32 -1.20 2.70
CA ARG A 489 -2.93 0.20 2.87
C ARG A 489 -2.58 0.54 4.32
N PRO A 490 -1.60 -0.15 4.95
CA PRO A 490 -1.27 0.11 6.35
C PRO A 490 -0.59 1.47 6.53
N THR A 491 -0.67 2.01 7.75
CA THR A 491 0.37 2.92 8.26
C THR A 491 1.62 2.13 8.66
N ILE A 492 2.76 2.79 8.88
CA ILE A 492 3.96 2.11 9.36
C ILE A 492 3.77 1.44 10.73
N ASP A 493 2.95 2.03 11.60
CA ASP A 493 2.63 1.46 12.92
C ASP A 493 1.81 0.16 12.80
N GLU A 494 0.79 0.15 11.95
CA GLU A 494 -0.01 -1.05 11.66
C GLU A 494 0.83 -2.16 11.03
N ALA A 495 1.66 -1.82 10.02
CA ALA A 495 2.56 -2.77 9.39
C ALA A 495 3.55 -3.37 10.40
N ALA A 496 4.10 -2.54 11.30
CA ALA A 496 5.01 -2.97 12.35
C ALA A 496 4.34 -3.86 13.40
N LYS A 497 3.10 -3.56 13.81
CA LYS A 497 2.32 -4.42 14.73
C LYS A 497 2.00 -5.78 14.12
N ILE A 498 1.59 -5.81 12.85
CA ILE A 498 1.34 -7.07 12.13
C ILE A 498 2.65 -7.87 11.98
N ALA A 499 3.75 -7.22 11.59
CA ALA A 499 5.06 -7.87 11.54
C ALA A 499 5.52 -8.38 12.90
N GLN A 500 5.27 -7.64 13.98
CA GLN A 500 5.57 -8.06 15.35
C GLN A 500 4.78 -9.31 15.75
N LEU A 501 3.53 -9.44 15.30
CA LEU A 501 2.74 -10.65 15.51
C LEU A 501 3.37 -11.86 14.81
N PHE A 502 3.85 -11.70 13.57
CA PHE A 502 4.54 -12.77 12.84
C PHE A 502 5.86 -13.20 13.50
N ILE A 503 6.75 -12.26 13.87
CA ILE A 503 8.03 -12.61 14.52
C ILE A 503 7.85 -13.25 15.90
N ARG A 504 6.73 -12.96 16.57
CA ARG A 504 6.30 -13.59 17.84
C ARG A 504 5.48 -14.86 17.62
N GLU A 505 5.54 -15.44 16.41
CA GLU A 505 4.94 -16.73 16.09
C GLU A 505 3.42 -16.74 16.34
N GLY A 506 2.76 -15.59 16.20
CA GLY A 506 1.33 -15.44 16.40
C GLY A 506 0.90 -15.11 17.84
N ALA A 507 1.83 -14.96 18.78
CA ALA A 507 1.51 -14.65 20.17
C ALA A 507 1.44 -13.14 20.45
N HIS A 508 0.44 -12.73 21.23
CA HIS A 508 0.27 -11.36 21.72
C HIS A 508 -0.41 -11.36 23.10
N ASN A 509 0.19 -10.71 24.10
CA ASN A 509 -0.31 -10.62 25.48
C ASN A 509 -0.88 -11.94 26.02
N ASP A 510 -0.02 -12.96 26.12
CA ASP A 510 -0.31 -14.33 26.58
C ASP A 510 -1.35 -15.12 25.76
N ARG A 511 -1.81 -14.57 24.63
CA ARG A 511 -2.76 -15.23 23.73
C ARG A 511 -2.09 -15.63 22.44
N GLN A 512 -2.31 -16.88 22.03
CA GLN A 512 -1.96 -17.34 20.70
C GLN A 512 -3.08 -16.92 19.73
N LEU A 513 -2.80 -15.92 18.90
CA LEU A 513 -3.77 -15.36 17.94
C LEU A 513 -3.68 -16.07 16.58
N LEU A 514 -2.47 -16.40 16.12
CA LEU A 514 -2.24 -17.13 14.87
C LEU A 514 -1.75 -18.54 15.14
N HIS A 515 -1.92 -19.47 14.21
CA HIS A 515 -1.46 -20.84 14.44
C HIS A 515 0.08 -20.86 14.52
N LYS A 516 0.61 -21.27 15.68
CA LYS A 516 2.04 -21.14 16.00
C LYS A 516 2.95 -21.78 14.95
N GLU A 517 2.81 -23.08 14.69
CA GLU A 517 3.71 -23.80 13.78
C GLU A 517 3.58 -23.34 12.32
N LYS A 518 2.38 -23.07 11.84
CA LYS A 518 2.16 -22.49 10.50
C LYS A 518 2.72 -21.07 10.35
N THR A 519 2.72 -20.28 11.43
CA THR A 519 3.34 -18.96 11.46
C THR A 519 4.87 -19.07 11.44
N ARG A 520 5.42 -20.06 12.16
CA ARG A 520 6.85 -20.40 12.11
C ARG A 520 7.26 -20.85 10.70
N GLU A 521 6.50 -21.76 10.08
CA GLU A 521 6.69 -22.21 8.69
C GLU A 521 6.70 -21.03 7.70
N ALA A 522 5.78 -20.06 7.85
CA ALA A 522 5.71 -18.87 6.99
C ALA A 522 7.00 -18.02 7.02
N LEU A 523 7.72 -18.03 8.14
CA LEU A 523 9.02 -17.36 8.29
C LEU A 523 10.22 -18.30 8.09
N GLY A 524 10.01 -19.47 7.48
CA GLY A 524 11.05 -20.47 7.25
C GLY A 524 11.60 -21.13 8.53
N ARG A 525 10.90 -20.98 9.67
CA ARG A 525 11.30 -21.50 10.99
C ARG A 525 10.68 -22.87 11.28
N GLY A 526 10.85 -23.83 10.38
CA GLY A 526 10.30 -25.18 10.56
C GLY A 526 11.01 -26.25 9.75
N GLU A 527 10.53 -27.49 9.86
CA GLU A 527 11.05 -28.63 9.08
C GLU A 527 10.70 -28.50 7.59
N TRP A 528 9.49 -28.02 7.30
CA TRP A 528 9.05 -27.79 5.93
C TRP A 528 9.83 -26.65 5.27
N LYS A 529 10.51 -26.97 4.17
CA LYS A 529 11.36 -26.03 3.44
C LYS A 529 10.60 -25.07 2.54
N GLY A 530 9.28 -25.18 2.44
CA GLY A 530 8.47 -24.40 1.49
C GLY A 530 8.46 -25.05 0.10
N HIS A 531 7.77 -24.41 -0.85
CA HIS A 531 7.82 -24.79 -2.25
C HIS A 531 8.99 -24.11 -2.95
N SER A 532 9.73 -24.86 -3.77
CA SER A 532 10.73 -24.29 -4.67
C SER A 532 10.04 -23.42 -5.70
N THR A 533 10.55 -22.21 -5.90
CA THR A 533 10.09 -21.28 -6.93
C THR A 533 10.80 -21.50 -8.27
N GLN A 534 11.65 -22.53 -8.36
CA GLN A 534 12.55 -22.78 -9.50
C GLN A 534 13.51 -21.60 -9.78
N ASN A 535 14.02 -20.99 -8.70
CA ASN A 535 14.89 -19.80 -8.76
C ASN A 535 14.23 -18.60 -9.44
N ASP A 536 12.95 -18.37 -9.14
CA ASP A 536 12.28 -17.12 -9.49
C ASP A 536 13.12 -15.93 -8.98
N PHE A 537 13.25 -14.90 -9.80
CA PHE A 537 14.07 -13.72 -9.47
C PHE A 537 13.61 -13.03 -8.18
N ARG A 538 12.36 -13.25 -7.75
CA ARG A 538 11.77 -12.69 -6.53
C ARG A 538 12.22 -13.41 -5.28
N GLY A 539 12.66 -14.67 -5.34
CA GLY A 539 13.02 -15.49 -4.18
C GLY A 539 13.10 -16.97 -4.53
N THR A 540 13.85 -17.76 -3.77
CA THR A 540 14.13 -19.18 -4.08
C THR A 540 13.08 -20.15 -3.52
N MET A 541 12.42 -19.77 -2.43
CA MET A 541 11.37 -20.58 -1.80
C MET A 541 10.13 -19.73 -1.50
N TYR A 542 8.99 -20.40 -1.37
CA TYR A 542 7.71 -19.78 -1.02
C TYR A 542 7.01 -20.54 0.11
N HIS A 543 6.54 -19.80 1.13
CA HIS A 543 6.00 -20.32 2.38
C HIS A 543 4.76 -19.54 2.81
N HIS A 544 3.57 -20.12 2.70
CA HIS A 544 2.32 -19.53 3.17
C HIS A 544 2.19 -18.05 2.79
N ALA A 545 2.39 -17.75 1.50
CA ALA A 545 2.45 -16.41 0.92
C ALA A 545 3.64 -15.50 1.26
N PHE A 546 4.74 -16.03 1.81
CA PHE A 546 6.02 -15.35 1.98
C PHE A 546 7.04 -15.87 1.00
N TRP A 547 7.88 -14.96 0.48
CA TRP A 547 9.09 -15.34 -0.24
C TRP A 547 10.22 -15.60 0.76
N SER A 548 11.20 -16.41 0.37
CA SER A 548 12.48 -16.44 1.08
C SER A 548 13.67 -16.70 0.17
N LYS A 549 14.83 -16.21 0.62
CA LYS A 549 16.15 -16.53 0.06
C LYS A 549 17.21 -16.53 1.14
N THR A 550 18.30 -17.24 0.88
CA THR A 550 19.49 -17.22 1.73
C THR A 550 20.51 -16.25 1.15
N LEU A 551 21.06 -15.40 2.01
CA LEU A 551 22.12 -14.47 1.68
C LEU A 551 23.41 -14.90 2.36
N SER A 552 24.44 -15.22 1.59
CA SER A 552 25.76 -15.49 2.15
C SER A 552 26.47 -14.18 2.51
N THR A 553 26.97 -14.15 3.74
CA THR A 553 27.86 -13.10 4.27
C THR A 553 29.22 -13.70 4.58
N GLU A 554 30.21 -12.87 4.90
CA GLU A 554 31.55 -13.36 5.24
C GLU A 554 31.56 -14.26 6.50
N SER A 555 30.62 -14.06 7.43
CA SER A 555 30.57 -14.78 8.70
C SER A 555 29.55 -15.92 8.73
N CYS A 556 28.50 -15.88 7.92
CA CYS A 556 27.41 -16.86 7.95
C CYS A 556 26.46 -16.73 6.75
N ASP A 557 25.58 -17.71 6.60
CA ASP A 557 24.39 -17.60 5.77
C ASP A 557 23.23 -17.00 6.58
N ILE A 558 22.55 -16.01 6.00
CA ILE A 558 21.39 -15.34 6.58
C ILE A 558 20.15 -15.75 5.79
N HIS A 559 19.22 -16.44 6.45
CA HIS A 559 17.92 -16.72 5.89
C HIS A 559 17.00 -15.50 6.03
N VAL A 560 16.44 -15.02 4.92
CA VAL A 560 15.53 -13.87 4.89
C VAL A 560 14.20 -14.32 4.33
N SER A 561 13.14 -14.21 5.13
CA SER A 561 11.75 -14.34 4.69
C SER A 561 11.15 -12.96 4.50
N TYR A 562 10.25 -12.77 3.53
CA TYR A 562 9.75 -11.44 3.23
C TYR A 562 8.41 -11.43 2.50
N MET A 563 7.71 -10.31 2.70
CA MET A 563 6.59 -9.88 1.89
C MET A 563 7.12 -8.99 0.76
N LEU A 564 6.62 -9.19 -0.45
CA LEU A 564 7.03 -8.44 -1.65
C LEU A 564 5.81 -7.92 -2.40
N GLY A 565 5.76 -6.60 -2.58
CA GLY A 565 4.80 -5.88 -3.41
C GLY A 565 5.39 -5.45 -4.77
N HIS A 566 4.51 -5.06 -5.69
CA HIS A 566 4.92 -4.33 -6.90
C HIS A 566 5.75 -3.09 -6.52
N GLY A 567 6.62 -2.65 -7.42
CA GLY A 567 7.56 -1.56 -7.13
C GLY A 567 8.71 -1.94 -6.20
N SER A 568 8.84 -3.22 -5.82
CA SER A 568 9.82 -3.66 -4.82
C SER A 568 9.57 -3.03 -3.43
N ASN A 569 8.30 -2.94 -3.05
CA ASN A 569 7.88 -2.66 -1.68
C ASN A 569 8.11 -3.90 -0.80
N TYR A 570 8.95 -3.80 0.22
CA TYR A 570 9.37 -4.94 1.05
C TYR A 570 9.01 -4.80 2.53
N THR A 571 8.64 -5.93 3.13
CA THR A 571 8.76 -6.17 4.58
C THR A 571 9.66 -7.40 4.77
N LEU A 572 10.90 -7.20 5.23
CA LEU A 572 11.90 -8.24 5.38
C LEU A 572 11.99 -8.70 6.84
N PHE A 573 11.97 -10.01 7.07
CA PHE A 573 12.12 -10.63 8.37
C PHE A 573 13.52 -11.24 8.48
N LEU A 574 14.33 -10.70 9.37
CA LEU A 574 15.69 -11.15 9.60
C LEU A 574 15.79 -11.98 10.88
N PRO A 575 16.87 -12.77 11.06
CA PRO A 575 17.16 -13.38 12.35
C PRO A 575 17.31 -12.33 13.46
N GLY A 576 17.13 -12.75 14.71
CA GLY A 576 17.15 -11.82 15.85
C GLY A 576 15.93 -10.90 15.96
N ASN A 577 14.84 -11.23 15.26
CA ASN A 577 13.57 -10.49 15.30
C ASN A 577 13.66 -9.02 14.80
N THR A 578 14.62 -8.74 13.92
CA THR A 578 14.71 -7.47 13.20
C THR A 578 13.82 -7.52 11.96
N VAL A 579 13.03 -6.46 11.74
CA VAL A 579 12.23 -6.30 10.52
C VAL A 579 12.65 -5.03 9.78
N ILE A 580 12.78 -5.11 8.46
CA ILE A 580 13.05 -3.95 7.59
C ILE A 580 11.79 -3.65 6.79
N PHE A 581 11.35 -2.39 6.81
CA PHE A 581 10.33 -1.85 5.92
C PHE A 581 11.03 -0.99 4.87
N ARG A 582 10.84 -1.32 3.59
CA ARG A 582 11.32 -0.53 2.45
C ARG A 582 10.15 -0.29 1.52
N PHE A 583 9.46 0.83 1.70
CA PHE A 583 8.31 1.23 0.89
C PHE A 583 8.76 2.32 -0.07
N LEU A 584 9.46 1.95 -1.15
CA LEU A 584 10.09 2.92 -2.04
C LEU A 584 9.61 2.85 -3.49
N ASP A 585 8.85 1.85 -3.91
CA ASP A 585 8.37 1.80 -5.31
C ASP A 585 9.46 1.95 -6.41
N GLU A 586 10.75 1.75 -6.10
CA GLU A 586 11.88 2.05 -7.01
C GLU A 586 12.25 0.88 -7.93
N HIS A 587 11.48 -0.21 -7.90
CA HIS A 587 11.81 -1.49 -8.56
C HIS A 587 13.22 -2.04 -8.18
N ASP A 588 13.74 -1.67 -6.99
CA ASP A 588 15.00 -2.21 -6.48
C ASP A 588 14.81 -3.62 -5.91
N LEU A 589 14.93 -4.65 -6.73
CA LEU A 589 14.74 -6.03 -6.28
C LEU A 589 15.89 -6.53 -5.39
N ASP A 590 17.08 -5.92 -5.45
CA ASP A 590 18.22 -6.36 -4.66
C ASP A 590 18.29 -5.63 -3.31
N PHE A 591 17.89 -6.32 -2.25
CA PHE A 591 18.01 -5.83 -0.87
C PHE A 591 19.26 -6.34 -0.14
N THR A 592 20.21 -7.00 -0.82
CA THR A 592 21.35 -7.67 -0.18
C THR A 592 22.24 -6.69 0.57
N ALA A 593 22.56 -5.54 -0.05
CA ALA A 593 23.39 -4.51 0.57
C ALA A 593 22.68 -3.85 1.77
N LEU A 594 21.38 -3.62 1.68
CA LEU A 594 20.56 -3.12 2.78
C LEU A 594 20.57 -4.09 3.97
N VAL A 595 20.33 -5.39 3.74
CA VAL A 595 20.39 -6.40 4.80
C VAL A 595 21.76 -6.43 5.44
N ARG A 596 22.85 -6.44 4.65
CA ARG A 596 24.22 -6.40 5.18
C ARG A 596 24.47 -5.16 6.06
N SER A 597 23.98 -3.99 5.65
CA SER A 597 24.14 -2.74 6.42
C SER A 597 23.38 -2.82 7.75
N VAL A 598 22.15 -3.34 7.75
CA VAL A 598 21.38 -3.56 8.98
C VAL A 598 22.05 -4.60 9.90
N MET A 599 22.67 -5.64 9.35
CA MET A 599 23.39 -6.65 10.14
C MET A 599 24.67 -6.14 10.79
N LYS A 600 25.28 -5.06 10.29
CA LYS A 600 26.36 -4.37 11.02
C LYS A 600 25.85 -3.68 12.28
N LEU A 601 24.62 -3.15 12.25
CA LEU A 601 23.98 -2.51 13.41
C LEU A 601 23.45 -3.53 14.42
N ARG A 602 22.92 -4.66 13.93
CA ARG A 602 22.36 -5.74 14.73
C ARG A 602 22.82 -7.10 14.19
N PRO A 603 24.03 -7.57 14.58
CA PRO A 603 24.55 -8.83 14.10
C PRO A 603 23.61 -10.00 14.40
N ALA A 604 23.22 -10.72 13.36
CA ALA A 604 22.47 -11.98 13.46
C ALA A 604 23.38 -13.20 13.65
N CYS A 605 24.66 -13.03 13.35
CA CYS A 605 25.66 -14.08 13.37
C CYS A 605 26.73 -13.71 14.38
N SER A 606 26.96 -14.63 15.31
CA SER A 606 27.95 -14.56 16.38
C SER A 606 29.23 -15.26 15.96
#